data_AF-A0A930RU41-F1
#
_entry.id   AF-A0A930RU41-F1
#
_cell.length_a   1.000
_cell.length_b   1.000
_cell.length_c   1.000
_cell.angle_alpha   90.00
_cell.angle_beta   90.00
_cell.angle_gamma   90.00
#
_symmetry.space_group_name_H-M   'P 1'
#
loop_
_entity.id
_entity.type
_entity.pdbx_description
1 polymer ?
#
loop_
_entity_poly.entity_id
_entity_poly.type
_entity_poly.pdbx_seq_one_letter_code
_entity_poly.pdbx_strand_id
1 'polypeptide(L)'
;EYLTDATKLEKLLAFVDSKEVAAKLEEIKYENKLVLKEYLKETQGIELDENSIIDTQIKRFHEYKRQQMNALYVIKKYLDIKNGKLPKRKITVFFGGKAAPAYIIAQDIIHLILCLSELINNDPEVNKYLNVYLVENYNVSVAEKLIPATDISEQISLASKEASGTGNMKFMLNGALTLGTLDGANVEIDELVGRENI
;
A
#
# COMPACT_ATOMS: atom_id res chain seq x y z
N GLU A 1 -6.75 8.12 26.74
CA GLU A 1 -5.69 9.14 26.86
C GLU A 1 -4.94 9.35 25.54
N TYR A 2 -4.35 8.31 24.93
CA TYR A 2 -3.60 8.46 23.66
C TYR A 2 -4.42 9.00 22.48
N LEU A 3 -5.75 8.80 22.48
CA LEU A 3 -6.67 9.33 21.45
C LEU A 3 -6.79 10.86 21.48
N THR A 4 -6.51 11.50 22.61
CA THR A 4 -6.56 12.97 22.78
C THR A 4 -5.17 13.58 22.94
N ASP A 5 -4.16 12.76 23.19
CA ASP A 5 -2.75 13.15 23.32
C ASP A 5 -1.86 12.07 22.69
N ALA A 6 -1.49 12.28 21.42
CA ALA A 6 -0.72 11.32 20.64
C ALA A 6 0.72 11.13 21.16
N THR A 7 1.26 12.06 21.96
CA THR A 7 2.61 11.92 22.54
C THR A 7 2.71 10.69 23.46
N LYS A 8 1.58 10.22 23.99
CA LYS A 8 1.52 9.00 24.80
C LYS A 8 1.91 7.74 24.01
N LEU A 9 1.88 7.77 22.69
CA LEU A 9 2.34 6.67 21.83
C LEU A 9 3.87 6.48 21.89
N GLU A 10 4.65 7.49 22.27
CA GLU A 10 6.10 7.37 22.47
C GLU A 10 6.45 6.31 23.54
N LYS A 11 5.53 6.03 24.46
CA LYS A 11 5.70 4.94 25.45
C LYS A 11 5.86 3.57 24.79
N LEU A 12 5.43 3.39 23.54
CA LEU A 12 5.64 2.16 22.78
C LEU A 12 7.12 1.90 22.47
N LEU A 13 7.96 2.94 22.48
CA LEU A 13 9.41 2.80 22.28
C LEU A 13 10.07 1.92 23.35
N ALA A 14 9.47 1.81 24.54
CA ALA A 14 9.96 0.92 25.60
C ALA A 14 9.84 -0.57 25.25
N PHE A 15 9.11 -0.91 24.17
CA PHE A 15 8.82 -2.30 23.76
C PHE A 15 9.46 -2.70 22.43
N VAL A 16 10.39 -1.91 21.88
CA VAL A 16 11.03 -2.18 20.58
C VAL A 16 11.65 -3.57 20.51
N ASP A 17 12.30 -4.03 21.59
CA ASP A 17 12.92 -5.36 21.67
C ASP A 17 11.99 -6.45 22.23
N SER A 18 10.73 -6.10 22.54
CA SER A 18 9.77 -7.05 23.12
C SER A 18 9.17 -7.94 22.05
N LYS A 19 9.61 -9.21 22.02
CA LYS A 19 9.07 -10.24 21.12
C LYS A 19 7.58 -10.48 21.30
N GLU A 20 7.08 -10.36 22.53
CA GLU A 20 5.66 -10.54 22.83
C GLU A 20 4.81 -9.42 22.21
N VAL A 21 5.27 -8.16 22.33
CA VAL A 21 4.58 -7.01 21.73
C VAL A 21 4.68 -7.07 20.20
N ALA A 22 5.84 -7.42 19.65
CA ALA A 22 6.01 -7.62 18.21
C ALA A 22 5.05 -8.68 17.67
N ALA A 23 4.95 -9.84 18.32
CA ALA A 23 4.01 -10.90 17.94
C ALA A 23 2.55 -10.42 18.01
N LYS A 24 2.20 -9.61 19.02
CA LYS A 24 0.85 -9.05 19.13
C LYS A 24 0.53 -8.05 18.02
N LEU A 25 1.50 -7.22 17.60
CA LEU A 25 1.34 -6.30 16.49
C LEU A 25 1.18 -7.04 15.15
N GLU A 26 1.92 -8.13 14.95
CA GLU A 26 1.76 -9.02 13.79
C GLU A 26 0.36 -9.66 13.75
N GLU A 27 -0.15 -10.13 14.88
CA GLU A 27 -1.51 -10.66 15.01
C GLU A 27 -2.56 -9.60 14.64
N ILE A 28 -2.45 -8.38 15.19
CA ILE A 28 -3.36 -7.26 14.86
C ILE A 28 -3.31 -6.93 13.37
N LYS A 29 -2.11 -6.90 12.75
CA LYS A 29 -1.97 -6.68 11.31
C LYS A 29 -2.67 -7.79 10.52
N TYR A 30 -2.49 -9.05 10.91
CA TYR A 30 -3.13 -10.19 10.25
C TYR A 30 -4.66 -10.15 10.36
N GLU A 31 -5.21 -9.83 11.54
CA GLU A 31 -6.65 -9.65 11.73
C GLU A 31 -7.20 -8.53 10.81
N ASN A 32 -6.49 -7.40 10.69
CA ASN A 32 -6.88 -6.34 9.77
C ASN A 32 -6.89 -6.80 8.31
N LYS A 33 -5.96 -7.68 7.90
CA LYS A 33 -5.95 -8.28 6.56
C LYS A 33 -7.14 -9.20 6.33
N LEU A 34 -7.58 -9.96 7.32
CA LEU A 34 -8.79 -10.77 7.24
C LEU A 34 -10.04 -9.90 7.05
N VAL A 35 -10.16 -8.82 7.84
CA VAL A 35 -11.26 -7.85 7.68
C VAL A 35 -11.26 -7.22 6.28
N LEU A 36 -10.08 -6.85 5.76
CA LEU A 36 -9.97 -6.33 4.39
C LEU A 36 -10.36 -7.38 3.34
N LYS A 37 -9.92 -8.64 3.52
CA LYS A 37 -10.24 -9.76 2.63
C LYS A 37 -11.74 -9.97 2.53
N GLU A 38 -12.44 -10.09 3.65
CA GLU A 38 -13.89 -10.23 3.68
C GLU A 38 -14.58 -9.05 2.99
N TYR A 39 -14.19 -7.83 3.35
CA TYR A 39 -14.77 -6.62 2.78
C TYR A 39 -14.60 -6.53 1.25
N LEU A 40 -13.40 -6.78 0.73
CA LEU A 40 -13.13 -6.72 -0.71
C LEU A 40 -13.79 -7.88 -1.46
N LYS A 41 -13.91 -9.06 -0.82
CA LYS A 41 -14.63 -10.19 -1.40
C LYS A 41 -16.11 -9.89 -1.57
N GLU A 42 -16.75 -9.33 -0.53
CA GLU A 42 -18.18 -9.00 -0.54
C GLU A 42 -18.50 -7.84 -1.49
N THR A 43 -17.66 -6.81 -1.51
CA THR A 43 -17.97 -5.56 -2.24
C THR A 43 -17.47 -5.54 -3.68
N GLN A 44 -16.37 -6.25 -3.98
CA GLN A 44 -15.68 -6.17 -5.27
C GLN A 44 -15.32 -7.55 -5.85
N GLY A 45 -15.64 -8.65 -5.15
CA GLY A 45 -15.34 -10.00 -5.60
C GLY A 45 -13.84 -10.37 -5.59
N ILE A 46 -12.98 -9.50 -5.04
CA ILE A 46 -11.53 -9.72 -4.99
C ILE A 46 -11.19 -10.80 -3.95
N GLU A 47 -10.45 -11.81 -4.38
CA GLU A 47 -9.90 -12.86 -3.53
C GLU A 47 -8.51 -12.46 -3.03
N LEU A 48 -8.45 -11.80 -1.87
CA LEU A 48 -7.19 -11.41 -1.24
C LEU A 48 -6.56 -12.59 -0.48
N ASP A 49 -5.27 -12.84 -0.73
CA ASP A 49 -4.43 -13.66 0.15
C ASP A 49 -3.92 -12.80 1.32
N GLU A 50 -4.49 -13.02 2.51
CA GLU A 50 -4.14 -12.40 3.78
C GLU A 50 -2.69 -12.67 4.20
N ASN A 51 -2.06 -13.72 3.66
CA ASN A 51 -0.66 -14.02 3.90
C ASN A 51 0.28 -13.29 2.94
N SER A 52 -0.23 -12.56 1.95
CA SER A 52 0.60 -11.75 1.06
C SER A 52 1.12 -10.48 1.75
N ILE A 53 2.20 -9.91 1.19
CA ILE A 53 2.60 -8.53 1.46
C ILE A 53 1.57 -7.63 0.76
N ILE A 54 0.89 -6.79 1.52
CA ILE A 54 -0.06 -5.80 1.03
C ILE A 54 0.68 -4.50 0.78
N ASP A 55 0.92 -4.22 -0.51
CA ASP A 55 1.60 -3.04 -1.02
C ASP A 55 0.56 -2.10 -1.61
N THR A 56 0.45 -0.88 -1.08
CA THR A 56 -0.71 -0.02 -1.34
C THR A 56 -0.31 1.37 -1.80
N GLN A 57 -0.86 1.79 -2.95
CA GLN A 57 -0.82 3.16 -3.45
C GLN A 57 -2.23 3.74 -3.63
N ILE A 58 -2.82 4.25 -2.53
CA ILE A 58 -4.15 4.90 -2.54
C ILE A 58 -4.09 6.42 -2.48
N LYS A 59 -4.32 7.06 -3.62
CA LYS A 59 -4.35 8.52 -3.79
C LYS A 59 -4.96 8.88 -5.15
N ARG A 60 -5.34 10.15 -5.32
CA ARG A 60 -5.83 10.66 -6.61
C ARG A 60 -4.89 10.24 -7.76
N PHE A 61 -5.45 9.83 -8.89
CA PHE A 61 -4.66 9.53 -10.07
C PHE A 61 -4.14 10.83 -10.67
N HIS A 62 -2.82 10.96 -10.73
CA HIS A 62 -2.14 12.11 -11.29
C HIS A 62 -0.70 11.72 -11.62
N GLU A 63 -0.18 12.17 -12.78
CA GLU A 63 1.17 11.85 -13.23
C GLU A 63 2.27 12.14 -12.19
N TYR A 64 2.17 13.22 -11.40
CA TYR A 64 3.19 13.52 -10.38
C TYR A 64 3.15 12.56 -9.18
N LYS A 65 2.03 11.87 -8.94
CA LYS A 65 1.89 10.84 -7.89
C LYS A 65 2.45 9.48 -8.31
N ARG A 66 2.83 9.39 -9.59
CA ARG A 66 3.63 8.32 -10.19
C ARG A 66 3.05 6.90 -10.01
N GLN A 67 1.73 6.73 -10.09
CA GLN A 67 1.13 5.40 -10.19
C GLN A 67 1.69 4.61 -11.39
N GLN A 68 2.04 5.30 -12.49
CA GLN A 68 2.73 4.70 -13.63
C GLN A 68 4.11 4.14 -13.28
N MET A 69 4.85 4.74 -12.33
CA MET A 69 6.14 4.21 -11.87
C MET A 69 5.95 2.90 -11.10
N ASN A 70 4.93 2.83 -10.23
CA ASN A 70 4.61 1.60 -9.53
C ASN A 70 4.08 0.52 -10.50
N ALA A 71 3.29 0.89 -11.51
CA ALA A 71 2.88 -0.03 -12.57
C ALA A 71 4.09 -0.59 -13.35
N LEU A 72 5.14 0.20 -13.59
CA LEU A 72 6.40 -0.30 -14.18
C LEU A 72 7.13 -1.27 -13.24
N TYR A 73 7.10 -1.03 -11.93
CA TYR A 73 7.61 -1.99 -10.94
C TYR A 73 6.85 -3.32 -10.99
N VAL A 74 5.51 -3.28 -11.08
CA VAL A 74 4.67 -4.47 -11.28
C VAL A 74 5.08 -5.23 -12.54
N ILE A 75 5.26 -4.55 -13.68
CA ILE A 75 5.70 -5.17 -14.93
C ILE A 75 7.07 -5.82 -14.76
N LYS A 76 8.01 -5.13 -14.10
CA LYS A 76 9.35 -5.68 -13.80
C LYS A 76 9.25 -6.93 -12.92
N LYS A 77 8.38 -6.94 -11.92
CA LYS A 77 8.14 -8.11 -11.05
C LYS A 77 7.52 -9.28 -11.79
N TYR A 78 6.54 -9.02 -12.65
CA TYR A 78 5.97 -10.01 -13.55
C TYR A 78 7.08 -10.68 -14.38
N LEU A 79 7.93 -9.88 -15.04
CA LEU A 79 9.03 -10.40 -15.86
C LEU A 79 10.08 -11.15 -15.03
N ASP A 80 10.41 -10.68 -13.83
CA ASP A 80 11.33 -11.39 -12.92
C ASP A 80 10.78 -12.79 -12.56
N ILE A 81 9.48 -12.90 -12.27
CA ILE A 81 8.82 -14.18 -11.96
C ILE A 81 8.85 -15.12 -13.18
N LYS A 82 8.55 -14.62 -14.38
CA LYS A 82 8.66 -15.41 -15.63
C LYS A 82 10.10 -15.89 -15.89
N ASN A 83 11.10 -15.17 -15.38
CA ASN A 83 12.51 -15.54 -15.45
C ASN A 83 12.99 -16.40 -14.27
N GLY A 84 12.07 -16.91 -13.44
CA GLY A 84 12.39 -17.81 -12.31
C GLY A 84 12.86 -17.11 -11.04
N LYS A 85 12.83 -15.77 -10.96
CA LYS A 85 13.13 -15.01 -9.74
C LYS A 85 11.86 -14.84 -8.92
N LEU A 86 11.55 -15.88 -8.14
CA LEU A 86 10.31 -15.96 -7.38
C LEU A 86 10.42 -15.19 -6.05
N PRO A 87 9.43 -14.34 -5.69
CA PRO A 87 9.41 -13.72 -4.37
C PRO A 87 9.16 -14.78 -3.29
N LYS A 88 9.85 -14.64 -2.15
CA LYS A 88 9.69 -15.57 -1.01
C LYS A 88 8.27 -15.55 -0.42
N ARG A 89 7.63 -14.39 -0.47
CA ARG A 89 6.27 -14.14 0.00
C ARG A 89 5.49 -13.52 -1.14
N LYS A 90 4.25 -13.95 -1.33
CA LYS A 90 3.34 -13.38 -2.33
C LYS A 90 3.17 -11.88 -2.10
N ILE A 91 3.08 -11.10 -3.16
CA ILE A 91 2.87 -9.65 -3.11
C ILE A 91 1.51 -9.34 -3.74
N THR A 92 0.67 -8.56 -3.04
CA THR A 92 -0.58 -8.04 -3.57
C THR A 92 -0.49 -6.53 -3.62
N VAL A 93 -0.47 -5.95 -4.82
CA VAL A 93 -0.37 -4.50 -5.03
C VAL A 93 -1.78 -3.91 -5.22
N PHE A 94 -2.15 -2.98 -4.37
CA PHE A 94 -3.41 -2.24 -4.47
C PHE A 94 -3.19 -0.82 -4.96
N PHE A 95 -3.89 -0.48 -6.04
CA PHE A 95 -4.09 0.90 -6.44
C PHE A 95 -5.50 1.35 -6.03
N GLY A 96 -5.66 2.62 -5.71
CA GLY A 96 -6.99 3.16 -5.43
C GLY A 96 -7.00 4.67 -5.53
N GLY A 97 -8.07 5.21 -6.11
CA GLY A 97 -8.18 6.65 -6.34
C GLY A 97 -9.20 6.99 -7.40
N LYS A 98 -9.29 8.28 -7.71
CA LYS A 98 -10.14 8.79 -8.79
C LYS A 98 -9.30 9.65 -9.72
N ALA A 99 -9.57 9.57 -11.01
CA ALA A 99 -9.08 10.49 -12.02
C ALA A 99 -10.14 11.56 -12.31
N ALA A 100 -9.71 12.76 -12.71
CA ALA A 100 -10.64 13.76 -13.21
C ALA A 100 -11.20 13.32 -14.58
N PRO A 101 -12.49 13.60 -14.89
CA PRO A 101 -13.13 13.10 -16.13
C PRO A 101 -12.45 13.52 -17.44
N ALA A 102 -11.78 14.67 -17.46
CA ALA A 102 -11.06 15.16 -18.64
C ALA A 102 -9.56 14.79 -18.67
N TYR A 103 -9.06 14.10 -17.63
CA TYR A 103 -7.64 13.79 -17.50
C TYR A 103 -7.33 12.44 -18.17
N ILE A 104 -7.16 12.48 -19.49
CA ILE A 104 -6.96 11.28 -20.33
C ILE A 104 -5.79 10.42 -19.85
N ILE A 105 -4.61 11.01 -19.61
CA ILE A 105 -3.43 10.25 -19.15
C ILE A 105 -3.70 9.53 -17.81
N ALA A 106 -4.42 10.17 -16.89
CA ALA A 106 -4.78 9.52 -15.62
C ALA A 106 -5.74 8.34 -15.83
N GLN A 107 -6.64 8.42 -16.83
CA GLN A 107 -7.50 7.31 -17.22
C GLN A 107 -6.71 6.19 -17.92
N ASP A 108 -5.72 6.52 -18.74
CA ASP A 108 -4.84 5.54 -19.37
C ASP A 108 -4.00 4.78 -18.33
N ILE A 109 -3.56 5.46 -17.26
CA ILE A 109 -2.88 4.80 -16.13
C ILE A 109 -3.81 3.83 -15.41
N ILE A 110 -5.08 4.23 -15.18
CA ILE A 110 -6.09 3.33 -14.61
C ILE A 110 -6.29 2.11 -15.52
N HIS A 111 -6.43 2.33 -16.82
CA HIS A 111 -6.61 1.26 -17.81
C HIS A 111 -5.41 0.31 -17.83
N LEU A 112 -4.17 0.83 -17.79
CA LEU A 112 -2.95 0.03 -17.66
C LEU A 112 -3.02 -0.89 -16.42
N ILE A 113 -3.40 -0.37 -15.26
CA ILE A 113 -3.50 -1.15 -14.02
C ILE A 113 -4.56 -2.26 -14.14
N LEU A 114 -5.70 -1.96 -14.77
CA LEU A 114 -6.74 -2.96 -15.02
C LEU A 114 -6.26 -4.08 -15.96
N CYS A 115 -5.57 -3.73 -17.05
CA CYS A 115 -4.96 -4.72 -17.95
C CYS A 115 -3.89 -5.57 -17.23
N LEU A 116 -3.07 -4.96 -16.36
CA LEU A 116 -2.09 -5.70 -15.57
C LEU A 116 -2.77 -6.66 -14.59
N SER A 117 -3.85 -6.23 -13.93
CA SER A 117 -4.66 -7.09 -13.05
C SER A 117 -5.17 -8.32 -13.82
N GLU A 118 -5.82 -8.11 -14.97
CA GLU A 118 -6.35 -9.19 -15.80
C GLU A 118 -5.24 -10.15 -16.28
N LEU A 119 -4.15 -9.60 -16.82
CA LEU A 119 -3.00 -10.38 -17.28
C LEU A 119 -2.42 -11.25 -16.16
N ILE A 120 -2.18 -10.66 -14.99
CA ILE A 120 -1.55 -11.34 -13.85
C ILE A 120 -2.48 -12.41 -13.28
N ASN A 121 -3.78 -12.12 -13.14
CA ASN A 121 -4.74 -13.07 -12.60
C ASN A 121 -4.92 -14.29 -13.52
N ASN A 122 -4.78 -14.10 -14.83
CA ASN A 122 -4.87 -15.16 -15.84
C ASN A 122 -3.56 -15.91 -16.11
N ASP A 123 -2.40 -15.45 -15.60
CA ASP A 123 -1.13 -16.19 -15.72
C ASP A 123 -0.95 -17.13 -14.50
N PRO A 124 -1.08 -18.46 -14.65
CA PRO A 124 -0.99 -19.42 -13.54
C PRO A 124 0.42 -19.56 -12.96
N GLU A 125 1.46 -19.12 -13.68
CA GLU A 125 2.83 -19.07 -13.15
C GLU A 125 3.01 -17.86 -12.24
N VAL A 126 2.40 -16.72 -12.59
CA VAL A 126 2.62 -15.45 -11.88
C VAL A 126 1.63 -15.20 -10.74
N ASN A 127 0.35 -15.55 -10.91
CA ASN A 127 -0.72 -15.31 -9.93
C ASN A 127 -0.42 -15.91 -8.53
N LYS A 128 0.39 -16.97 -8.47
CA LYS A 128 0.84 -17.58 -7.21
C LYS A 128 1.73 -16.66 -6.36
N TYR A 129 2.37 -15.68 -7.00
CA TYR A 129 3.43 -14.85 -6.41
C TYR A 129 3.11 -13.36 -6.44
N LEU A 130 2.26 -12.92 -7.35
CA LEU A 130 1.92 -11.51 -7.55
C LEU A 130 0.44 -11.39 -7.91
N ASN A 131 -0.28 -10.48 -7.25
CA ASN A 131 -1.55 -9.94 -7.73
C ASN A 131 -1.49 -8.43 -7.77
N VAL A 132 -2.32 -7.84 -8.63
CA VAL A 132 -2.53 -6.39 -8.70
C VAL A 132 -4.02 -6.14 -8.80
N TYR A 133 -4.53 -5.21 -7.99
CA TYR A 133 -5.94 -4.83 -8.01
C TYR A 133 -6.10 -3.32 -8.00
N LEU A 134 -7.12 -2.84 -8.73
CA LEU A 134 -7.62 -1.48 -8.60
C LEU A 134 -8.86 -1.53 -7.70
N VAL A 135 -8.79 -0.87 -6.54
CA VAL A 135 -9.91 -0.72 -5.64
C VAL A 135 -10.90 0.28 -6.24
N GLU A 136 -12.08 -0.21 -6.59
CA GLU A 136 -13.12 0.61 -7.21
C GLU A 136 -13.72 1.62 -6.22
N ASN A 137 -14.09 2.79 -6.74
CA ASN A 137 -14.73 3.88 -5.99
C ASN A 137 -14.08 4.18 -4.63
N TYR A 138 -12.74 4.23 -4.58
CA TYR A 138 -11.99 4.53 -3.37
C TYR A 138 -12.55 5.77 -2.63
N ASN A 139 -12.86 5.58 -1.35
CA ASN A 139 -13.48 6.55 -0.46
C ASN A 139 -13.03 6.29 0.99
N VAL A 140 -13.56 7.06 1.95
CA VAL A 140 -13.19 6.96 3.37
C VAL A 140 -13.47 5.58 3.95
N SER A 141 -14.65 4.99 3.68
CA SER A 141 -15.03 3.67 4.18
C SER A 141 -14.08 2.58 3.72
N VAL A 142 -13.63 2.65 2.46
CA VAL A 142 -12.63 1.69 1.95
C VAL A 142 -11.25 1.94 2.58
N ALA A 143 -10.88 3.21 2.77
CA ALA A 143 -9.61 3.58 3.40
C ALA A 143 -9.50 3.07 4.85
N GLU A 144 -10.61 3.10 5.61
CA GLU A 144 -10.68 2.58 6.99
C GLU A 144 -10.41 1.08 7.09
N LYS A 145 -10.60 0.32 6.00
CA LYS A 145 -10.28 -1.11 5.94
C LYS A 145 -8.89 -1.37 5.36
N LEU A 146 -8.52 -0.63 4.32
CA LEU A 146 -7.28 -0.84 3.58
C LEU A 146 -6.03 -0.35 4.32
N ILE A 147 -6.13 0.80 5.01
CA ILE A 147 -4.98 1.40 5.71
C ILE A 147 -4.46 0.49 6.84
N PRO A 148 -5.30 -0.02 7.76
CA PRO A 148 -4.82 -0.89 8.83
C PRO A 148 -4.22 -2.22 8.36
N ALA A 149 -4.66 -2.72 7.19
CA ALA A 149 -4.20 -3.98 6.61
C ALA A 149 -2.90 -3.87 5.79
N THR A 150 -2.49 -2.65 5.43
CA THR A 150 -1.33 -2.42 4.55
C THR A 150 0.00 -2.68 5.26
N ASP A 151 0.94 -3.32 4.57
CA ASP A 151 2.31 -3.50 5.04
C ASP A 151 3.25 -2.44 4.46
N ILE A 152 3.11 -2.12 3.16
CA ILE A 152 3.94 -1.14 2.44
C ILE A 152 3.06 -0.02 1.91
N SER A 153 3.41 1.22 2.22
CA SER A 153 2.73 2.43 1.79
C SER A 153 3.54 3.18 0.74
N GLU A 154 3.04 3.22 -0.49
CA GLU A 154 3.69 3.87 -1.62
C GLU A 154 3.49 5.40 -1.62
N GLN A 155 4.55 6.12 -1.24
CA GLN A 155 4.62 7.58 -1.13
C GLN A 155 5.62 8.18 -2.12
N ILE A 156 5.54 7.70 -3.37
CA ILE A 156 6.50 7.95 -4.44
C ILE A 156 6.13 9.14 -5.34
N SER A 157 5.63 10.25 -4.81
CA SER A 157 5.41 11.45 -5.65
C SER A 157 6.75 11.94 -6.24
N LEU A 158 6.73 12.65 -7.37
CA LEU A 158 7.95 13.30 -7.88
C LEU A 158 8.39 14.35 -6.87
N ALA A 159 9.65 14.30 -6.41
CA ALA A 159 10.16 15.25 -5.42
C ALA A 159 9.88 16.70 -5.83
N SER A 160 9.52 17.55 -4.85
CA SER A 160 9.00 18.92 -4.98
C SER A 160 7.53 19.06 -5.42
N LYS A 161 6.76 17.98 -5.58
CA LYS A 161 5.38 18.05 -6.09
C LYS A 161 4.32 17.70 -5.05
N GLU A 162 4.64 16.93 -4.01
CA GLU A 162 3.76 16.74 -2.87
C GLU A 162 4.05 17.81 -1.81
N ALA A 163 3.06 18.67 -1.55
CA ALA A 163 3.24 19.71 -0.53
C ALA A 163 3.37 19.14 0.89
N SER A 164 2.65 18.05 1.19
CA SER A 164 2.68 17.38 2.49
C SER A 164 2.24 15.92 2.32
N GLY A 165 0.93 15.70 2.17
CA GLY A 165 0.32 14.37 2.16
C GLY A 165 -0.11 13.96 3.57
N THR A 166 -1.32 13.42 3.70
CA THR A 166 -1.86 12.92 4.97
C THR A 166 -2.12 11.42 4.97
N GLY A 167 -2.05 10.78 3.80
CA GLY A 167 -2.16 9.33 3.68
C GLY A 167 -0.98 8.62 4.33
N ASN A 168 0.24 9.10 4.06
CA ASN A 168 1.49 8.63 4.69
C ASN A 168 1.41 8.62 6.22
N MET A 169 0.90 9.67 6.85
CA MET A 169 0.72 9.73 8.31
C MET A 169 -0.23 8.63 8.81
N LYS A 170 -1.37 8.41 8.12
CA LYS A 170 -2.34 7.37 8.50
C LYS A 170 -1.73 5.98 8.40
N PHE A 171 -0.95 5.73 7.34
CA PHE A 171 -0.27 4.46 7.12
C PHE A 171 0.80 4.21 8.19
N MET A 172 1.67 5.19 8.46
CA MET A 172 2.72 5.07 9.46
C MET A 172 2.13 4.82 10.85
N LEU A 173 1.05 5.53 11.22
CA LEU A 173 0.36 5.31 12.49
C LEU A 173 -0.27 3.91 12.61
N ASN A 174 -0.58 3.25 11.49
CA ASN A 174 -1.09 1.89 11.44
C ASN A 174 0.00 0.83 11.19
N GLY A 175 1.28 1.19 11.33
CA GLY A 175 2.40 0.26 11.22
C GLY A 175 2.71 -0.21 9.80
N ALA A 176 2.32 0.55 8.77
CA ALA A 176 2.77 0.31 7.40
C ALA A 176 4.10 1.04 7.16
N LEU A 177 5.09 0.32 6.64
CA LEU A 177 6.37 0.91 6.24
C LEU A 177 6.16 1.78 5.01
N THR A 178 6.67 3.01 5.04
CA THR A 178 6.55 3.91 3.90
C THR A 178 7.68 3.64 2.93
N LEU A 179 7.37 3.41 1.65
CA LEU A 179 8.34 3.46 0.55
C LEU A 179 8.10 4.76 -0.20
N GLY A 180 9.02 5.71 -0.09
CA GLY A 180 8.75 7.07 -0.56
C GLY A 180 9.98 7.85 -1.02
N THR A 181 9.72 8.97 -1.68
CA THR A 181 10.73 9.99 -1.94
C THR A 181 10.87 10.94 -0.76
N LEU A 182 12.01 11.63 -0.69
CA LEU A 182 12.21 12.82 0.15
C LEU A 182 11.39 13.99 -0.42
N ASP A 183 10.08 13.97 -0.15
CA ASP A 183 9.12 15.00 -0.59
C ASP A 183 7.97 15.13 0.41
N GLY A 184 7.39 16.33 0.51
CA GLY A 184 6.30 16.64 1.44
C GLY A 184 6.58 16.16 2.88
N ALA A 185 5.57 15.58 3.52
CA ALA A 185 5.65 15.12 4.90
C ALA A 185 6.47 13.83 5.06
N ASN A 186 6.95 13.19 3.98
CA ASN A 186 7.86 12.05 4.13
C ASN A 186 9.19 12.48 4.76
N VAL A 187 9.62 13.73 4.55
CA VAL A 187 10.85 14.27 5.18
C VAL A 187 10.68 14.35 6.69
N GLU A 188 9.57 14.91 7.15
CA GLU A 188 9.24 14.99 8.58
C GLU A 188 9.07 13.61 9.22
N ILE A 189 8.46 12.66 8.49
CA ILE A 189 8.34 11.28 8.96
C ILE A 189 9.73 10.63 9.09
N ASP A 190 10.62 10.77 8.10
CA ASP A 190 12.00 10.26 8.13
C ASP A 190 12.78 10.80 9.34
N GLU A 191 12.67 12.11 9.61
CA GLU A 191 13.28 12.75 10.77
C GLU A 191 12.78 12.19 12.12
N LEU A 192 11.50 11.79 12.20
CA LEU A 192 10.89 11.31 13.43
C LEU A 192 11.05 9.81 13.67
N VAL A 193 10.96 8.99 12.62
CA VAL A 193 11.04 7.51 12.74
C VAL A 193 12.45 6.98 12.58
N GLY A 194 13.37 7.77 12.01
CA GLY A 194 14.73 7.33 11.68
C GLY A 194 14.81 6.64 10.32
N ARG A 195 15.94 6.87 9.63
CA ARG A 195 16.16 6.46 8.24
C ARG A 195 16.12 4.95 8.02
N GLU A 196 16.35 4.17 9.07
CA GLU A 196 16.28 2.72 9.08
C GLU A 196 14.85 2.17 9.10
N ASN A 197 13.84 3.02 9.35
CA ASN A 197 12.44 2.65 9.51
C ASN A 197 11.51 3.23 8.40
N ILE A 198 12.08 3.76 7.31
CA ILE A 198 11.38 4.34 6.14
C ILE A 198 12.18 4.20 4.83
#